data_AF-A0AAV1EQ72-F1
#
_entry.id   AF-A0AAV1EQ72-F1
#
_cell.length_a   1.000
_cell.length_b   1.000
_cell.length_c   1.000
_cell.angle_alpha   90.00
_cell.angle_beta   90.00
_cell.angle_gamma   90.00
#
_symmetry.space_group_name_H-M   'P 1'
#
loop_
_entity.id
_entity.type
_entity.pdbx_description
1 polymer ?
#
loop_
_entity_poly.entity_id
_entity_poly.type
_entity_poly.pdbx_seq_one_letter_code
_entity_poly.pdbx_strand_id
1 'polypeptide(L)'
;MVGGTDTDNLIRRMLAAALTNGLASQYNWAGKHDKRCFSTKKPFKNTAMQGCLLAAARQCDHKMSQMHFEDMVKSWLRFAPNRQGGIPRNAPEQQGAVPRSPDAGGK
;
A
#
# COMPACT_ATOMS: atom_id res chain seq x y z
N MET A 1 -17.25 8.82 -23.99
CA MET A 1 -15.92 9.42 -23.76
C MET A 1 -15.37 8.89 -22.44
N VAL A 2 -14.31 8.10 -22.45
CA VAL A 2 -13.65 7.58 -21.24
C VAL A 2 -12.51 8.55 -20.90
N GLY A 3 -12.83 9.60 -20.15
CA GLY A 3 -11.95 10.77 -19.95
C GLY A 3 -11.17 10.80 -18.63
N GLY A 4 -11.31 9.79 -17.77
CA GLY A 4 -10.75 9.81 -16.42
C GLY A 4 -9.85 8.62 -16.07
N THR A 5 -9.77 7.60 -16.91
CA THR A 5 -9.02 6.37 -16.61
C THR A 5 -7.54 6.46 -16.92
N ASP A 6 -7.10 7.34 -17.83
CA ASP A 6 -5.71 7.29 -18.32
C ASP A 6 -4.71 7.76 -17.26
N THR A 7 -4.96 8.93 -16.66
CA THR A 7 -4.07 9.54 -15.67
C THR A 7 -4.02 8.75 -14.36
N ASP A 8 -5.14 8.19 -13.90
CA ASP A 8 -5.19 7.35 -12.70
C ASP A 8 -4.35 6.07 -12.88
N ASN A 9 -4.53 5.39 -14.03
CA ASN A 9 -3.76 4.21 -14.37
C ASN A 9 -2.29 4.52 -14.63
N LEU A 10 -1.97 5.70 -15.16
CA LEU A 10 -0.60 6.17 -15.31
C LEU A 10 0.10 6.25 -13.95
N ILE A 11 -0.47 6.95 -12.97
CA ILE A 11 0.13 7.07 -11.63
C ILE A 11 0.30 5.70 -10.99
N ARG A 12 -0.72 4.83 -11.08
CA ARG A 12 -0.64 3.47 -10.53
C ARG A 12 0.49 2.66 -11.16
N ARG A 13 0.68 2.77 -12.49
CA ARG A 13 1.77 2.12 -13.21
C ARG A 13 3.13 2.68 -12.79
N MET A 14 3.27 4.00 -12.69
CA MET A 14 4.51 4.63 -12.21
C MET A 14 4.86 4.18 -10.80
N LEU A 15 3.87 4.15 -9.88
CA LEU A 15 4.07 3.68 -8.51
C LEU A 15 4.45 2.19 -8.44
N ALA A 16 3.80 1.34 -9.24
CA ALA A 16 4.10 -0.09 -9.29
C ALA A 16 5.48 -0.38 -9.89
N ALA A 17 5.93 0.43 -10.86
CA ALA A 17 7.27 0.31 -11.44
C ALA A 17 8.35 0.82 -10.48
N ALA A 18 8.06 1.87 -9.72
CA ALA A 18 9.05 2.54 -8.89
C ALA A 18 9.14 1.94 -7.46
N LEU A 19 8.03 1.42 -6.91
CA LEU A 19 7.96 0.86 -5.56
C LEU A 19 7.60 -0.62 -5.61
N THR A 20 8.46 -1.46 -5.05
CA THR A 20 8.10 -2.85 -4.77
C THR A 20 7.04 -2.92 -3.67
N ASN A 21 6.23 -3.98 -3.65
CA ASN A 21 5.18 -4.14 -2.63
C ASN A 21 5.72 -4.07 -1.19
N GLY A 22 6.93 -4.60 -0.96
CA GLY A 22 7.60 -4.54 0.34
C GLY A 22 8.20 -3.20 0.71
N LEU A 23 8.56 -2.38 -0.28
CA LEU A 23 8.96 -1.01 -0.02
C LEU A 23 7.72 -0.17 0.27
N ALA A 24 6.69 -0.26 -0.57
CA ALA A 24 5.44 0.49 -0.43
C ALA A 24 4.73 0.26 0.90
N SER A 25 4.78 -0.95 1.47
CA SER A 25 4.15 -1.26 2.76
C SER A 25 4.82 -0.56 3.95
N GLN A 26 6.09 -0.16 3.82
CA GLN A 26 6.87 0.58 4.82
C GLN A 26 6.62 2.10 4.77
N TYR A 27 5.98 2.60 3.71
CA TYR A 27 5.65 4.02 3.58
C TYR A 27 4.18 4.30 3.90
N ASN A 28 3.92 5.50 4.39
CA ASN A 28 2.59 6.09 4.46
C ASN A 28 2.68 7.54 3.96
N TRP A 29 1.58 8.11 3.48
CA TRP A 29 1.57 9.48 2.98
C TRP A 29 2.10 10.49 4.02
N ALA A 30 1.57 10.41 5.24
CA ALA A 30 1.89 11.36 6.31
C ALA A 30 3.00 10.89 7.27
N GLY A 31 3.45 9.64 7.18
CA GLY A 31 4.40 9.06 8.15
C GLY A 31 3.85 8.90 9.57
N LYS A 32 2.52 8.88 9.75
CA LYS A 32 1.92 8.68 11.07
C LYS A 32 2.22 7.27 11.59
N HIS A 33 2.58 7.19 12.87
CA HIS A 33 2.69 5.96 13.64
C HIS A 33 1.33 5.24 13.61
N ASP A 34 1.28 4.07 12.98
CA ASP A 34 0.11 3.22 13.07
C ASP A 34 0.16 2.52 14.42
N LYS A 35 -0.78 2.82 15.32
CA LYS A 35 -0.82 2.25 16.68
C LYS A 35 -0.87 0.72 16.71
N ARG A 36 -1.16 0.05 15.58
CA ARG A 36 -1.22 -1.42 15.46
C ARG A 36 0.01 -2.04 14.81
N CYS A 37 0.87 -1.25 14.16
CA CYS A 37 2.15 -1.73 13.66
C CYS A 37 3.27 -1.11 14.50
N PHE A 38 4.04 -1.95 15.19
CA PHE A 38 5.26 -1.56 15.94
C PHE A 38 6.34 -0.87 15.10
N SER A 39 6.11 -0.69 13.78
CA SER A 39 7.04 -0.07 12.86
C SER A 39 6.53 1.30 12.42
N THR A 40 7.32 2.34 12.72
CA THR A 40 7.12 3.70 12.22
C THR A 40 7.25 3.73 10.70
N LYS A 41 6.13 3.93 9.99
CA LYS A 41 6.14 4.07 8.54
C LYS A 41 6.71 5.41 8.13
N LYS A 42 7.59 5.42 7.11
CA LYS A 42 8.23 6.65 6.64
C LYS A 42 7.25 7.52 5.84
N PRO A 43 7.32 8.86 5.95
CA PRO A 43 6.49 9.76 5.15
C PRO A 43 6.91 9.73 3.68
N PHE A 44 5.99 9.41 2.79
CA PHE A 44 6.25 9.43 1.34
C PHE A 44 6.24 10.85 0.76
N LYS A 45 5.44 11.77 1.35
CA LYS A 45 5.26 13.14 0.85
C LYS A 45 6.53 14.00 0.82
N ASN A 46 7.55 13.65 1.62
CA ASN A 46 8.81 14.40 1.72
C ASN A 46 9.96 13.69 0.99
N THR A 47 9.67 12.71 0.15
CA THR A 47 10.71 11.99 -0.60
C THR A 47 11.00 12.70 -1.92
N ALA A 48 12.27 12.72 -2.35
CA ALA A 48 12.63 13.19 -3.70
C ALA A 48 11.87 12.41 -4.79
N MET A 49 11.58 11.13 -4.51
CA MET A 49 10.81 10.25 -5.38
C MET A 49 9.38 10.74 -5.64
N GLN A 50 8.72 11.34 -4.64
CA GLN A 50 7.42 11.98 -4.84
C GLN A 50 7.51 13.12 -5.86
N GLY A 51 8.55 13.95 -5.78
CA GLY A 51 8.81 15.03 -6.72
C GLY A 51 9.09 14.52 -8.14
N CYS A 52 9.91 13.48 -8.27
CA CYS A 52 10.21 12.85 -9.55
C CYS A 52 8.96 12.23 -10.21
N LEU A 53 8.13 11.53 -9.43
CA LEU A 53 6.90 10.93 -9.93
C LEU A 53 5.87 11.98 -10.35
N LEU A 54 5.75 13.08 -9.61
CA LEU A 54 4.87 14.19 -10.00
C LEU A 54 5.37 14.89 -11.27
N ALA A 55 6.69 15.10 -11.39
CA ALA A 55 7.28 15.68 -12.59
C ALA A 55 7.06 14.78 -13.82
N ALA A 56 7.27 13.47 -13.68
CA ALA A 56 7.00 12.50 -14.74
C ALA A 56 5.51 12.46 -15.11
N ALA A 57 4.62 12.45 -14.14
CA ALA A 57 3.18 12.49 -14.39
C ALA A 57 2.76 13.75 -15.15
N ARG A 58 3.36 14.91 -14.85
CA ARG A 58 3.12 16.17 -15.57
C ARG A 58 3.65 16.17 -17.00
N GLN A 59 4.71 15.41 -17.29
CA GLN A 59 5.18 15.25 -18.67
C GLN A 59 4.20 14.46 -19.53
N CYS A 60 3.49 13.50 -18.93
CA CYS A 60 2.44 12.75 -19.63
C CYS A 60 1.12 13.51 -19.69
N ASP A 61 0.76 14.21 -18.61
CA ASP A 61 -0.47 14.99 -18.50
C ASP A 61 -0.17 16.38 -17.89
N HIS A 62 -0.07 17.39 -18.74
CA HIS A 62 0.21 18.77 -18.32
C HIS A 62 -0.87 19.37 -17.41
N LYS A 63 -2.10 18.83 -17.41
CA LYS A 63 -3.19 19.30 -16.54
C LYS A 63 -3.19 18.61 -15.18
N MET A 64 -2.18 17.79 -14.91
CA MET A 64 -2.12 17.00 -13.70
C MET A 64 -1.97 17.87 -12.45
N SER A 65 -3.06 17.95 -11.69
CA SER A 65 -3.08 18.65 -10.41
C SER A 65 -2.28 17.89 -9.38
N GLN A 66 -1.49 18.64 -8.60
CA GLN A 66 -0.78 18.07 -7.46
C GLN A 66 -1.75 17.39 -6.49
N MET A 67 -2.90 18.01 -6.22
CA MET A 67 -3.88 17.45 -5.29
C MET A 67 -4.40 16.08 -5.76
N HIS A 68 -4.66 15.94 -7.06
CA HIS A 68 -5.11 14.67 -7.65
C HIS A 68 -4.03 13.60 -7.54
N PHE A 69 -2.78 13.95 -7.85
CA PHE A 69 -1.64 13.05 -7.70
C PHE A 69 -1.49 12.57 -6.24
N GLU A 70 -1.56 13.49 -5.29
CA GLU A 70 -1.44 13.17 -3.87
C GLU A 70 -2.54 12.24 -3.37
N ASP A 71 -3.79 12.50 -3.76
CA ASP A 71 -4.92 11.63 -3.39
C ASP A 71 -4.73 10.21 -3.91
N MET A 72 -4.24 10.11 -5.14
CA MET A 72 -3.98 8.82 -5.76
C MET A 72 -2.83 8.05 -5.12
N VAL A 73 -1.74 8.74 -4.77
CA VAL A 73 -0.63 8.13 -4.03
C VAL A 73 -1.08 7.69 -2.63
N LYS A 74 -1.89 8.50 -1.92
CA LYS A 74 -2.47 8.13 -0.61
C LYS A 74 -3.29 6.85 -0.72
N SER A 75 -4.22 6.81 -1.67
CA SER A 75 -5.10 5.67 -1.92
C SER A 75 -4.26 4.43 -2.28
N TRP A 76 -3.27 4.58 -3.16
CA TRP A 76 -2.42 3.48 -3.57
C TRP A 76 -1.55 2.92 -2.43
N LEU A 77 -0.92 3.77 -1.60
CA LEU A 77 -0.11 3.32 -0.46
C LEU A 77 -0.96 2.67 0.64
N ARG A 78 -2.20 3.13 0.85
CA ARG A 78 -3.13 2.55 1.83
C ARG A 78 -3.39 1.05 1.58
N PHE A 79 -3.39 0.62 0.32
CA PHE A 79 -3.59 -0.78 -0.06
C PHE A 79 -2.29 -1.54 -0.33
N ALA A 80 -1.12 -0.92 -0.19
CA ALA A 80 0.17 -1.59 -0.40
C ALA A 80 0.37 -2.86 0.48
N PRO A 81 -0.02 -2.88 1.77
CA PRO A 81 0.08 -4.09 2.59
C PRO A 81 -0.75 -5.26 2.03
N ASN A 82 -1.96 -4.98 1.54
CA ASN A 82 -2.82 -5.99 0.91
C ASN A 82 -2.19 -6.57 -0.37
N ARG A 83 -1.39 -5.79 -1.11
CA ARG A 83 -0.70 -6.25 -2.33
C ARG A 83 0.54 -7.09 -2.06
N GLN A 84 1.18 -6.92 -0.89
CA GLN A 84 2.37 -7.70 -0.50
C GLN A 84 2.00 -9.09 0.05
N GLY A 85 0.70 -9.43 0.14
CA GLY A 85 0.23 -10.64 0.82
C GLY A 85 -0.09 -10.43 2.31
N GLY A 86 -0.20 -9.17 2.76
CA GLY A 86 -0.52 -8.82 4.14
C GLY A 86 -1.99 -8.97 4.49
N ILE A 87 -2.25 -9.88 5.44
CA ILE A 87 -3.43 -10.20 6.25
C ILE A 87 -4.76 -9.52 5.84
N PRO A 88 -5.79 -10.30 5.48
CA PRO A 88 -7.11 -9.74 5.19
C PRO A 88 -7.64 -8.99 6.41
N ARG A 89 -8.20 -7.80 6.17
CA ARG A 89 -8.86 -6.97 7.19
C ARG A 89 -9.99 -7.69 7.96
N ASN A 90 -10.43 -8.85 7.46
CA ASN A 90 -11.50 -9.70 7.99
C ASN A 90 -11.06 -11.18 8.10
N ALA A 91 -9.86 -11.49 8.60
CA ALA A 91 -9.64 -12.86 9.07
C ALA A 91 -10.55 -13.07 10.30
N PRO A 92 -11.51 -14.01 10.31
CA PRO A 92 -12.13 -14.40 11.56
C PRO A 92 -11.01 -14.90 12.47
N GLU A 93 -11.00 -14.37 13.68
CA GLU A 93 -10.13 -14.79 14.78
C GLU A 93 -10.26 -16.32 14.90
N GLN A 94 -9.28 -17.07 14.37
CA GLN A 94 -9.17 -18.50 14.62
C GLN A 94 -8.69 -18.63 16.07
N GLN A 95 -9.64 -18.52 16.99
CA GLN A 95 -9.47 -18.86 18.39
C GLN A 95 -9.07 -20.34 18.50
N GLY A 96 -7.93 -20.57 19.14
CA GLY A 96 -7.67 -21.78 19.92
C GLY A 96 -7.66 -23.12 19.18
N ALA A 97 -6.57 -23.43 18.49
CA ALA A 97 -6.18 -24.82 18.30
C ALA A 97 -5.66 -25.36 19.65
N VAL A 98 -6.54 -25.94 20.45
CA VAL A 98 -6.15 -26.82 21.56
C VAL A 98 -5.58 -28.09 20.92
N PRO A 99 -4.31 -28.47 21.17
CA PRO A 99 -3.81 -29.76 20.70
C PRO A 99 -4.52 -30.86 21.50
N ARG A 100 -5.41 -31.62 20.86
CA ARG A 100 -5.81 -32.92 21.41
C ARG A 100 -4.66 -33.88 21.15
N SER A 101 -3.94 -34.23 22.22
CA SER A 101 -3.01 -35.37 22.24
C SER A 101 -3.69 -36.63 21.71
N PRO A 102 -3.02 -37.46 20.91
CA PRO A 102 -3.44 -38.83 20.69
C PRO A 102 -3.16 -39.62 21.97
N ASP A 103 -4.22 -40.06 22.64
CA ASP A 103 -4.15 -40.99 23.75
C ASP A 103 -3.61 -42.34 23.28
N ALA A 104 -2.77 -42.92 24.14
CA ALA A 104 -1.98 -44.10 23.90
C ALA A 104 -2.83 -45.37 23.81
N GLY A 105 -2.24 -46.40 23.22
CA GLY A 105 -2.88 -47.68 22.97
C GLY A 105 -3.29 -48.49 24.20
N GLY A 106 -4.20 -49.42 23.95
CA GLY A 106 -4.67 -50.49 24.82
C GLY A 106 -6.02 -50.95 24.27
N LYS A 107 -6.28 -52.22 23.95
CA LYS A 107 -5.75 -53.47 24.46
C LYS A 107 -6.05 -54.58 23.43
#